data_AF-A0A3C1PWT4-F1
#
_entry.id   AF-A0A3C1PWT4-F1
#
_cell.length_a   1.000
_cell.length_b   1.000
_cell.length_c   1.000
_cell.angle_alpha   90.00
_cell.angle_beta   90.00
_cell.angle_gamma   90.00
#
_symmetry.space_group_name_H-M   'P 1'
#
loop_
_entity.id
_entity.type
_entity.pdbx_description
1 polymer ?
#
loop_
_entity_poly.entity_id
_entity_poly.type
_entity_poly.pdbx_seq_one_letter_code
_entity_poly.pdbx_strand_id
1 'polypeptide(L)'
;KRLLLAGIYMARTVLFSWFILTPMTPVTVLIFSSLIGSLWLATVPLTSGLVAYIYGLRYMGTLYGLVFLSHQIGSFVGVWLGGDFYDRFGSYDVVWWVGVGTGLLSAVVHLPVRERPIQDRAVVA
;
A
#
# COMPACT_ATOMS: atom_id res chain seq x y z
N LYS A 1 5.50 -8.67 11.88
CA LYS A 1 4.59 -8.55 10.70
C LYS A 1 5.04 -7.45 9.72
N ARG A 2 5.81 -6.47 10.19
CA ARG A 2 6.34 -5.31 9.47
C ARG A 2 7.25 -5.63 8.29
N LEU A 3 8.17 -6.58 8.43
CA LEU A 3 9.07 -6.95 7.33
C LEU A 3 8.30 -7.57 6.14
N LEU A 4 7.21 -8.30 6.43
CA LEU A 4 6.35 -8.86 5.40
C LEU A 4 5.54 -7.76 4.69
N LEU A 5 5.03 -6.77 5.44
CA LEU A 5 4.31 -5.62 4.88
C LEU A 5 5.22 -4.76 4.00
N ALA A 6 6.43 -4.44 4.50
CA ALA A 6 7.44 -3.70 3.75
C ALA A 6 7.89 -4.48 2.50
N GLY A 7 8.04 -5.80 2.61
CA GLY A 7 8.34 -6.68 1.47
C GLY A 7 7.24 -6.68 0.41
N ILE A 8 5.96 -6.72 0.80
CA ILE A 8 4.83 -6.63 -0.14
C ILE A 8 4.80 -5.27 -0.83
N TYR A 9 4.98 -4.17 -0.10
CA TYR A 9 5.02 -2.82 -0.70
C TYR A 9 6.21 -2.65 -1.65
N MET A 10 7.39 -3.16 -1.28
CA MET A 10 8.58 -3.14 -2.14
C MET A 10 8.37 -4.00 -3.39
N ALA A 11 7.83 -5.22 -3.25
CA ALA A 11 7.53 -6.10 -4.38
C ALA A 11 6.50 -5.47 -5.34
N ARG A 12 5.45 -4.83 -4.83
CA ARG A 12 4.51 -4.06 -5.67
C ARG A 12 5.22 -2.94 -6.41
N THR A 13 6.07 -2.17 -5.73
CA THR A 13 6.81 -1.05 -6.34
C THR A 13 7.73 -1.54 -7.47
N VAL A 14 8.41 -2.67 -7.27
CA VAL A 14 9.26 -3.31 -8.29
C VAL A 14 8.42 -3.82 -9.47
N LEU A 15 7.28 -4.48 -9.22
CA LEU A 15 6.39 -4.96 -10.27
C LEU A 15 5.80 -3.82 -11.10
N PHE A 16 5.37 -2.74 -10.46
CA PHE A 16 4.90 -1.53 -11.13
C PHE A 16 6.00 -0.91 -12.00
N SER A 17 7.22 -0.77 -11.46
CA SER A 17 8.37 -0.25 -12.21
C SER A 17 8.74 -1.13 -13.40
N TRP A 18 8.76 -2.46 -13.21
CA TRP A 18 9.03 -3.43 -14.26
C TRP A 18 7.98 -3.37 -15.38
N PHE A 19 6.69 -3.23 -15.03
CA PHE A 19 5.62 -3.14 -16.01
C PHE A 19 5.67 -1.87 -16.85
N ILE A 20 6.03 -0.72 -16.25
CA ILE A 20 6.21 0.55 -16.98
C ILE A 20 7.40 0.49 -17.94
N LEU A 21 8.48 -0.19 -17.54
CA LEU A 21 9.71 -0.33 -18.33
C LEU A 21 9.62 -1.43 -19.41
N THR A 22 8.59 -2.27 -19.36
CA THR A 22 8.39 -3.33 -20.35
C THR A 22 7.27 -2.98 -21.34
N PRO A 23 7.34 -3.46 -22.59
CA PRO A 23 6.27 -3.24 -23.55
C PRO A 23 4.95 -3.85 -23.06
N MET A 24 3.86 -3.11 -23.19
CA MET A 24 2.50 -3.57 -22.84
C MET A 24 1.98 -4.57 -23.88
N THR A 25 2.35 -5.84 -23.72
CA THR A 25 1.89 -6.96 -24.54
C THR A 25 0.87 -7.78 -23.74
N PRO A 26 0.00 -8.58 -24.39
CA PRO A 26 -0.93 -9.46 -23.67
C PRO A 26 -0.22 -10.36 -22.65
N VAL A 27 0.98 -10.84 -22.98
CA VAL A 27 1.78 -11.70 -22.11
C VAL A 27 2.26 -10.96 -20.87
N THR A 28 2.87 -9.77 -21.03
CA THR A 28 3.36 -8.98 -19.90
C THR A 28 2.22 -8.51 -18.99
N VAL A 29 1.06 -8.17 -19.56
CA VAL A 29 -0.16 -7.83 -18.81
C VAL A 29 -0.65 -9.01 -17.96
N LEU A 30 -0.69 -10.22 -18.52
CA LEU A 30 -1.14 -11.41 -17.77
C LEU A 30 -0.19 -11.73 -16.62
N ILE A 31 1.12 -11.74 -16.87
CA ILE A 31 2.14 -11.97 -15.83
C ILE A 31 2.02 -10.93 -14.72
N PHE A 32 1.97 -9.65 -15.10
CA PHE A 32 1.81 -8.55 -14.15
C PHE A 32 0.54 -8.70 -13.31
N SER A 33 -0.60 -8.99 -13.97
CA SER A 33 -1.89 -9.13 -13.30
C SER A 33 -1.92 -10.31 -12.33
N SER A 34 -1.32 -11.45 -12.67
CA SER A 34 -1.22 -12.60 -11.77
C SER A 34 -0.36 -12.31 -10.53
N LEU A 35 0.76 -11.61 -10.72
CA LEU A 35 1.67 -11.25 -9.63
C LEU A 35 1.04 -10.19 -8.72
N ILE A 36 0.57 -9.07 -9.27
CA ILE A 36 -0.09 -8.02 -8.50
C ILE A 36 -1.36 -8.53 -7.84
N GLY A 37 -2.17 -9.35 -8.53
CA GLY A 37 -3.38 -9.96 -7.98
C GLY A 37 -3.10 -10.77 -6.71
N SER A 38 -2.01 -11.55 -6.72
CA SER A 38 -1.56 -12.34 -5.57
C SER A 38 -1.10 -11.45 -4.40
N LEU A 39 -0.49 -10.30 -4.70
CA LEU A 39 0.00 -9.36 -3.69
C LEU A 39 -1.09 -8.39 -3.18
N TRP A 40 -2.21 -8.22 -3.89
CA TRP A 40 -3.16 -7.13 -3.70
C TRP A 40 -3.88 -7.14 -2.35
N LEU A 41 -4.39 -8.30 -1.95
CA LEU A 41 -5.17 -8.43 -0.70
C LEU A 41 -4.29 -8.71 0.53
N ALA A 42 -3.01 -9.03 0.33
CA ALA A 42 -2.11 -9.44 1.41
C ALA A 42 -1.91 -8.35 2.48
N THR A 43 -2.15 -7.07 2.16
CA THR A 43 -1.98 -5.96 3.09
C THR A 43 -3.15 -5.80 4.07
N VAL A 44 -4.37 -6.24 3.72
CA VAL A 44 -5.59 -6.06 4.54
C VAL A 44 -5.59 -6.85 5.85
N PRO A 45 -5.37 -8.19 5.84
CA PRO A 45 -5.32 -8.97 7.09
C PRO A 45 -4.08 -8.61 7.93
N LEU A 46 -3.02 -8.13 7.27
CA LEU A 46 -1.78 -7.79 7.94
C LEU A 46 -1.85 -6.47 8.71
N THR A 47 -2.51 -5.43 8.16
CA THR A 47 -2.74 -4.16 8.86
C THR A 47 -3.76 -4.32 9.98
N SER A 48 -4.91 -4.94 9.72
CA SER A 48 -5.92 -5.22 10.75
C SER A 48 -5.35 -6.08 11.88
N GLY A 49 -4.57 -7.11 11.55
CA GLY A 49 -3.90 -7.97 12.52
C GLY A 49 -2.73 -7.30 13.26
N LEU A 50 -2.18 -6.20 12.75
CA LEU A 50 -1.18 -5.38 13.45
C LEU A 50 -1.85 -4.40 14.41
N VAL A 51 -2.93 -3.74 13.99
CA VAL A 51 -3.73 -2.84 14.83
C VAL A 51 -4.30 -3.60 16.03
N ALA A 52 -4.89 -4.78 15.79
CA ALA A 52 -5.41 -5.63 16.86
C ALA A 52 -4.31 -6.08 17.84
N TYR A 53 -3.09 -6.34 17.34
CA TYR A 53 -1.95 -6.73 18.19
C TYR A 53 -1.41 -5.58 19.05
N ILE A 54 -1.36 -4.36 18.51
CA ILE A 54 -0.79 -3.20 19.22
C ILE A 54 -1.80 -2.59 20.21
N TYR A 55 -3.05 -2.41 19.78
CA TYR A 55 -4.09 -1.65 20.51
C TYR A 55 -5.18 -2.52 21.14
N GLY A 56 -5.19 -3.82 20.87
CA GLY A 56 -6.22 -4.74 21.32
C GLY A 56 -7.55 -4.58 20.58
N LEU A 57 -8.53 -5.42 20.93
CA LEU A 57 -9.82 -5.49 20.24
C LEU A 57 -10.83 -4.40 20.68
N ARG A 58 -10.61 -3.77 21.85
CA ARG A 58 -11.56 -2.82 22.47
C ARG A 58 -11.88 -1.61 21.60
N TYR A 59 -10.90 -1.06 20.89
CA TYR A 59 -11.05 0.12 20.03
C TYR A 59 -10.88 -0.22 18.53
N MET A 60 -10.96 -1.50 18.18
CA MET A 60 -10.62 -1.98 16.84
C MET A 60 -11.57 -1.40 15.78
N GLY A 61 -12.87 -1.28 16.08
CA GLY A 61 -13.84 -0.66 15.17
C GLY A 61 -13.50 0.79 14.81
N THR A 62 -13.17 1.63 15.79
CA THR A 62 -12.83 3.05 15.55
C THR A 62 -11.49 3.20 14.84
N LEU A 63 -10.45 2.46 15.28
CA LEU A 63 -9.12 2.53 14.68
C LEU A 63 -9.13 2.01 13.24
N TYR A 64 -9.81 0.89 12.99
CA TYR A 64 -9.95 0.34 11.65
C TYR A 64 -10.83 1.22 10.76
N GLY A 65 -11.88 1.83 11.33
CA GLY A 65 -12.69 2.83 10.63
C GLY A 65 -11.86 4.03 10.15
N LEU A 66 -10.94 4.53 10.99
CA LEU A 66 -10.02 5.60 10.60
C LEU A 66 -9.04 5.17 9.49
N VAL A 67 -8.51 3.94 9.60
CA VAL A 67 -7.64 3.36 8.56
C VAL A 67 -8.40 3.24 7.23
N PHE A 68 -9.64 2.77 7.28
CA PHE A 68 -10.49 2.63 6.11
C PHE A 68 -10.85 3.99 5.49
N LEU A 69 -11.21 4.98 6.30
CA LEU A 69 -11.46 6.34 5.83
C LEU A 69 -10.22 6.92 5.12
N SER A 70 -9.04 6.76 5.73
CA SER A 70 -7.78 7.21 5.13
C SER A 70 -7.51 6.53 3.79
N HIS A 71 -7.85 5.23 3.69
CA HIS A 71 -7.78 4.50 2.43
C HIS A 71 -8.75 5.05 1.37
N GLN A 72 -9.99 5.36 1.73
CA GLN A 72 -10.97 5.95 0.81
C GLN A 72 -10.54 7.32 0.30
N ILE A 73 -9.98 8.17 1.16
CA ILE A 73 -9.43 9.47 0.76
C ILE A 73 -8.29 9.28 -0.23
N GLY A 74 -7.34 8.38 0.07
CA GLY A 74 -6.24 8.07 -0.84
C GLY A 74 -6.71 7.53 -2.19
N SER A 75 -7.72 6.64 -2.19
CA SER A 75 -8.33 6.09 -3.40
C SER A 75 -8.98 7.17 -4.25
N PHE A 76 -9.76 8.07 -3.61
CA PHE A 76 -10.38 9.19 -4.30
C PHE A 76 -9.34 10.12 -4.93
N VAL A 77 -8.34 10.56 -4.16
CA VAL A 77 -7.29 11.45 -4.66
C VAL A 77 -6.49 10.79 -5.77
N GLY A 78 -6.16 9.50 -5.64
CA GLY A 78 -5.42 8.75 -6.65
C GLY A 78 -6.17 8.63 -7.98
N VAL A 79 -7.45 8.28 -7.95
CA VAL A 79 -8.27 8.17 -9.18
C VAL A 79 -8.53 9.55 -9.79
N TRP A 80 -8.82 10.57 -8.97
CA TRP A 80 -9.04 11.93 -9.44
C TRP A 80 -7.80 12.53 -10.11
N LEU A 81 -6.62 12.40 -9.49
CA LEU A 81 -5.36 12.80 -10.11
C LEU A 81 -5.05 11.99 -11.37
N GLY A 82 -5.43 10.71 -11.40
CA GLY A 82 -5.30 9.87 -12.58
C GLY A 82 -6.07 10.42 -13.79
N GLY A 83 -7.29 10.90 -13.58
CA GLY A 83 -8.09 11.57 -14.61
C GLY A 83 -7.49 12.92 -15.04
N ASP A 84 -7.19 13.79 -14.07
CA ASP A 84 -6.62 15.12 -14.34
C ASP A 84 -5.27 15.04 -15.08
N PHE A 85 -4.39 14.10 -14.71
CA PHE A 85 -3.13 13.90 -15.42
C PHE A 85 -3.33 13.35 -16.83
N TYR A 86 -4.29 12.46 -17.05
CA TYR A 86 -4.59 11.99 -18.40
C TYR A 86 -5.08 13.14 -19.29
N ASP A 87 -5.99 13.97 -18.78
CA ASP A 87 -6.53 15.11 -19.53
C ASP A 87 -5.46 16.15 -19.89
N ARG A 88 -4.43 16.33 -19.03
CA ARG A 88 -3.34 17.29 -19.25
C ARG A 88 -2.20 16.76 -20.12
N PHE A 89 -1.79 15.52 -19.89
CA PHE A 89 -0.59 14.94 -20.51
C PHE A 89 -0.90 13.98 -21.66
N GLY A 90 -2.18 13.63 -21.86
CA GLY A 90 -2.62 12.67 -22.88
C GLY A 90 -2.07 11.26 -22.70
N SER A 91 -1.48 10.95 -21.54
CA SER A 91 -0.83 9.68 -21.23
C SER A 91 -0.95 9.33 -19.74
N TYR A 92 -0.91 8.03 -19.43
CA TYR A 92 -0.95 7.54 -18.05
C TYR A 92 0.43 7.41 -17.41
N ASP A 93 1.52 7.68 -18.14
CA ASP A 93 2.89 7.44 -17.66
C ASP A 93 3.16 8.16 -16.34
N VAL A 94 2.71 9.40 -16.21
CA VAL A 94 2.83 10.20 -14.98
C VAL A 94 2.08 9.53 -13.82
N VAL A 95 0.88 9.01 -14.07
CA VAL A 95 0.05 8.32 -13.06
C VAL A 95 0.77 7.08 -12.53
N TRP A 96 1.39 6.31 -13.42
CA TRP A 96 2.15 5.12 -13.06
C TRP A 96 3.39 5.48 -12.22
N TRP A 97 4.15 6.52 -12.59
CA TRP A 97 5.30 6.98 -11.81
C TRP A 97 4.91 7.51 -10.42
N VAL A 98 3.78 8.21 -10.30
CA VAL A 98 3.23 8.62 -9.00
C VAL A 98 2.84 7.40 -8.16
N GLY A 99 2.29 6.35 -8.79
CA GLY A 99 2.05 5.06 -8.14
C GLY A 99 3.33 4.40 -7.60
N VAL A 100 4.41 4.41 -8.39
CA VAL A 100 5.73 3.91 -7.96
C VAL A 100 6.27 4.73 -6.80
N GLY A 101 6.22 6.07 -6.89
CA GLY A 101 6.70 6.97 -5.84
C GLY A 101 5.96 6.79 -4.52
N THR A 102 4.63 6.69 -4.56
CA THR A 102 3.80 6.45 -3.37
C THR A 102 4.02 5.04 -2.80
N GLY A 103 4.24 4.03 -3.63
CA GLY A 103 4.63 2.68 -3.21
C GLY A 103 5.97 2.65 -2.47
N LEU A 104 6.98 3.35 -2.99
CA LEU A 104 8.29 3.49 -2.36
C LEU A 104 8.20 4.24 -1.02
N LEU A 105 7.46 5.34 -0.98
CA LEU A 105 7.19 6.10 0.25
C LEU A 105 6.54 5.19 1.30
N SER A 106 5.56 4.39 0.91
CA SER A 106 4.93 3.42 1.80
C SER A 106 5.93 2.40 2.35
N ALA A 107 6.80 1.85 1.51
CA ALA A 107 7.84 0.91 1.96
C ALA A 107 8.76 1.56 3.01
N VAL A 108 9.21 2.80 2.77
CA VAL A 108 10.08 3.56 3.68
C VAL A 108 9.37 3.88 5.01
N VAL A 109 8.13 4.36 4.97
CA VAL A 109 7.36 4.73 6.17
C VAL A 109 7.03 3.52 7.06
N HIS A 110 6.96 2.32 6.49
CA HIS A 110 6.77 1.10 7.29
C HIS A 110 8.06 0.56 7.92
N LEU A 111 9.25 1.01 7.48
CA LEU A 111 10.53 0.64 8.09
C LEU A 111 10.77 1.20 9.52
N PRO A 112 10.25 2.33 9.98
CA PRO A 112 10.41 2.73 11.39
C PRO A 112 9.37 2.14 12.35
N VAL A 113 8.36 1.39 11.88
CA VAL A 113 7.23 0.96 12.73
C VAL A 113 7.68 -0.03 13.82
N ARG A 114 7.57 0.38 15.09
CA ARG A 114 7.88 -0.49 16.25
C ARG A 114 6.64 -1.29 16.63
N GLU A 115 6.68 -2.60 16.39
CA GLU A 115 5.63 -3.57 16.74
C GLU A 115 5.66 -3.94 18.24
N ARG A 116 5.60 -2.95 19.13
CA ARG A 116 5.50 -3.20 20.58
C ARG A 116 4.05 -3.06 21.04
N PRO A 117 3.47 -4.06 21.73
CA PRO A 117 2.19 -3.91 22.40
C PRO A 117 2.16 -2.67 23.29
N ILE A 118 1.03 -1.95 23.33
CA ILE A 118 0.91 -0.76 24.19
C ILE A 118 1.08 -1.12 25.68
N GLN A 119 0.73 -2.34 26.06
CA GLN A 119 0.89 -2.90 27.41
C GLN A 119 2.37 -2.92 27.84
N ASP A 120 3.30 -3.17 26.91
CA ASP A 120 4.74 -3.16 27.18
C ASP A 120 5.32 -1.73 27.24
N ARG A 121 4.60 -0.71 26.76
CA ARG A 121 5.04 0.70 26.87
C ARG A 121 4.72 1.30 28.23
N ALA A 122 3.66 0.82 28.89
CA ALA A 122 3.28 1.27 30.23
C ALA A 122 4.16 0.69 31.35
N VAL A 123 4.88 -0.41 31.09
CA VAL A 123 5.77 -1.06 32.07
C VAL A 123 7.19 -0.46 32.07
N VAL A 124 7.53 0.36 31.08
CA VAL A 124 8.89 0.93 30.88
C VAL A 124 8.92 2.46 31.08
N ALA A 125 7.79 3.08 31.41
CA ALA A 125 7.67 4.50 31.79
C ALA A 125 7.48 4.61 33.31
#